data_AF-A0A1F8BN30-F1
#
_entry.id   AF-A0A1F8BN30-F1
#
_cell.length_a   1.000
_cell.length_b   1.000
_cell.length_c   1.000
_cell.angle_alpha   90.00
_cell.angle_beta   90.00
_cell.angle_gamma   90.00
#
_symmetry.space_group_name_H-M   'P 1'
#
loop_
_entity.id
_entity.type
_entity.pdbx_description
1 polymer ?
#
loop_
_entity_poly.entity_id
_entity_poly.type
_entity_poly.pdbx_seq_one_letter_code
_entity_poly.pdbx_strand_id
1 'polypeptide(L)' 'MSALEFFFVLYFICTAFIYAIQRRGAIPFTLPGDIYIHIGQKRIYIPLGSSLIASIILFLILNRFRR' A
#
# COMPACT_ATOMS: atom_id res chain seq x y z
N MET A 1 -4.58 3.42 -21.13
CA MET A 1 -4.94 3.35 -19.70
C MET A 1 -5.40 4.72 -19.24
N SER A 2 -6.65 4.81 -18.78
CA SER A 2 -7.19 6.03 -18.15
C SER A 2 -6.40 6.38 -16.88
N ALA A 3 -6.49 7.63 -16.42
CA ALA A 3 -5.82 8.06 -15.19
C ALA A 3 -6.31 7.25 -13.97
N LEU A 4 -7.60 6.93 -13.96
CA LEU A 4 -8.25 6.14 -12.91
C LEU A 4 -7.75 4.69 -12.92
N GLU A 5 -7.67 4.04 -14.08
CA GLU A 5 -7.06 2.70 -14.20
C GLU A 5 -5.60 2.68 -13.74
N PHE A 6 -4.82 3.71 -14.11
CA PHE A 6 -3.43 3.84 -13.70
C PHE A 6 -3.28 3.98 -12.18
N PHE A 7 -4.14 4.76 -11.55
CA PHE A 7 -4.18 4.88 -10.10
C PHE A 7 -4.46 3.54 -9.42
N PHE A 8 -5.46 2.78 -9.87
CA PHE A 8 -5.80 1.49 -9.28
C PHE A 8 -4.68 0.45 -9.46
N VAL A 9 -4.05 0.40 -10.63
CA VAL A 9 -2.88 -0.47 -10.86
C VAL A 9 -1.76 -0.13 -9.88
N LEU A 10 -1.43 1.15 -9.70
CA LEU A 10 -0.45 1.59 -8.71
C LEU A 10 -0.85 1.20 -7.28
N TYR A 11 -2.12 1.39 -6.92
CA TYR A 11 -2.63 1.02 -5.60
C TYR A 11 -2.48 -0.48 -5.31
N PHE A 12 -2.84 -1.34 -6.27
CA PHE A 12 -2.67 -2.79 -6.13
C PHE A 12 -1.19 -3.18 -6.00
N ILE A 13 -0.31 -2.57 -6.80
CA ILE A 13 1.14 -2.82 -6.72
C ILE A 13 1.69 -2.40 -5.35
N CYS A 14 1.35 -1.20 -4.87
CA CYS A 14 1.74 -0.73 -3.53
C CYS A 14 1.26 -1.67 -2.43
N THR A 15 0.00 -2.10 -2.51
CA THR A 15 -0.61 -3.02 -1.53
C THR A 15 0.12 -4.34 -1.47
N ALA A 16 0.37 -4.96 -2.63
CA ALA A 16 1.12 -6.21 -2.72
C ALA A 16 2.56 -6.06 -2.20
N PHE A 17 3.22 -4.96 -2.54
CA PHE A 17 4.61 -4.71 -2.15
C PHE A 17 4.75 -4.48 -0.64
N ILE A 18 3.92 -3.61 -0.05
CA ILE A 18 3.94 -3.33 1.38
C ILE A 18 3.56 -4.59 2.17
N TYR A 19 2.54 -5.33 1.73
CA TYR A 19 2.15 -6.59 2.35
C TYR A 19 3.30 -7.62 2.34
N ALA A 20 3.99 -7.76 1.20
CA ALA A 20 5.11 -8.69 1.06
C ALA A 20 6.30 -8.33 1.96
N ILE A 21 6.63 -7.04 2.08
CA ILE A 21 7.69 -6.56 2.98
C ILE A 21 7.34 -6.88 4.42
N GLN A 22 6.13 -6.54 4.85
CA GLN A 22 5.74 -6.70 6.24
C GLN A 22 5.55 -8.14 6.67
N ARG A 23 5.22 -9.05 5.74
CA ARG A 23 5.18 -10.49 6.03
C ARG A 23 6.52 -11.05 6.52
N ARG A 24 7.65 -10.41 6.17
CA ARG A 24 9.01 -10.85 6.54
C ARG A 24 9.57 -10.11 7.76
N GLY A 25 8.94 -9.00 8.18
CA GLY A 25 9.45 -8.12 9.23
C GLY A 25 8.94 -8.43 10.63
N ALA A 26 9.60 -7.83 11.63
CA ALA A 26 9.00 -7.62 12.94
C ALA A 26 7.89 -6.56 12.85
N ILE A 27 7.31 -6.19 14.00
CA ILE A 27 6.11 -5.35 14.18
C ILE A 27 5.92 -4.35 13.02
N PRO A 28 4.78 -4.42 12.31
CA PRO A 28 4.56 -3.60 11.14
C PRO A 28 4.46 -2.12 11.50
N PHE A 29 5.03 -1.28 10.64
CA PHE A 29 4.76 0.15 10.69
C PHE A 29 3.35 0.39 10.14
N THR A 30 2.43 0.80 11.02
CA THR A 30 1.02 1.02 10.69
C THR A 30 0.74 2.50 10.57
N LEU A 31 0.08 2.91 9.48
CA LEU A 31 -0.47 4.26 9.33
C LEU A 31 -1.98 4.26 9.62
N PRO A 32 -2.57 5.44 9.91
CA PRO A 32 -4.02 5.57 9.98
C PRO A 32 -4.69 5.01 8.73
N GLY A 33 -5.69 4.14 8.92
CA GLY A 33 -6.36 3.42 7.85
C GLY A 33 -5.79 2.03 7.55
N ASP A 34 -4.61 1.67 8.07
CA ASP A 34 -4.15 0.28 8.04
C ASP A 34 -4.90 -0.58 9.06
N ILE A 35 -5.12 -1.84 8.72
CA ILE A 35 -5.71 -2.82 9.65
C ILE A 35 -4.58 -3.72 10.14
N TYR A 36 -4.30 -3.65 11.44
CA TYR A 36 -3.37 -4.55 12.09
C TYR A 36 -4.05 -5.28 13.23
N ILE A 37 -4.11 -6.60 13.13
CA ILE A 37 -4.73 -7.48 14.11
C ILE A 37 -3.67 -8.46 14.61
N HIS A 38 -3.41 -8.44 15.91
CA HIS A 38 -2.48 -9.34 16.58
C HIS A 38 -3.25 -10.22 17.58
N ILE A 39 -3.37 -11.51 17.29
CA ILE A 39 -4.06 -12.49 18.16
C ILE A 39 -3.10 -13.65 18.47
N GLY A 40 -2.53 -13.63 19.67
CA GLY A 40 -1.55 -14.63 20.11
C GLY A 40 -0.33 -14.66 19.19
N GLN A 41 -0.13 -15.76 18.47
CA GLN A 41 0.94 -15.90 17.47
C GLN A 41 0.52 -15.50 16.05
N LYS A 42 -0.79 -15.31 15.80
CA LYS A 42 -1.29 -14.91 14.48
C LYS A 42 -1.25 -13.40 14.32
N ARG A 43 -0.67 -12.96 13.21
CA ARG A 43 -0.60 -11.55 12.82
C ARG A 43 -1.24 -11.39 11.46
N ILE A 44 -2.25 -10.53 11.37
CA ILE A 44 -2.90 -10.16 10.12
C ILE A 44 -2.66 -8.66 9.94
N TYR A 45 -2.09 -8.31 8.80
CA TYR A 45 -1.86 -6.93 8.42
C TYR A 45 -2.43 -6.67 7.03
N ILE A 46 -3.20 -5.60 6.90
CA ILE A 46 -3.78 -5.13 5.63
C ILE A 46 -3.38 -3.66 5.44
N PRO A 47 -2.45 -3.34 4.51
CA PRO A 47 -1.91 -2.00 4.30
C PRO A 47 -2.85 -1.07 3.53
N LEU A 48 -4.09 -0.86 3.96
CA LEU A 48 -5.04 -0.05 3.17
C LEU A 48 -4.62 1.43 3.09
N GLY A 49 -4.31 2.04 4.23
CA GLY A 49 -3.94 3.45 4.32
C GLY A 49 -2.54 3.72 3.78
N SER A 50 -1.57 2.90 4.16
CA SER A 50 -0.19 2.99 3.69
C SER A 50 -0.10 2.87 2.16
N SER A 51 -0.84 1.93 1.57
CA SER A 51 -0.85 1.75 0.12
C SER A 51 -1.55 2.89 -0.60
N LEU A 52 -2.60 3.46 -0.01
CA LEU A 52 -3.29 4.61 -0.56
C LEU A 52 -2.35 5.81 -0.63
N ILE A 53 -1.67 6.14 0.48
CA ILE A 53 -0.71 7.25 0.54
C ILE A 53 0.42 7.02 -0.47
N ALA A 54 1.02 5.84 -0.49
CA ALA A 54 2.09 5.49 -1.43
C ALA A 54 1.62 5.63 -2.89
N SER A 55 0.42 5.15 -3.21
CA SER A 55 -0.17 5.24 -4.54
C SER A 55 -0.46 6.68 -4.97
N ILE A 56 -0.93 7.56 -4.07
CA ILE A 56 -1.15 8.99 -4.37
C ILE A 56 0.18 9.65 -4.71
N ILE A 57 1.23 9.42 -3.90
CA ILE A 57 2.56 10.00 -4.13
C ILE A 57 3.12 9.52 -5.48
N LEU A 58 3.12 8.21 -5.71
CA LEU A 58 3.61 7.63 -6.98
C LEU A 58 2.78 8.09 -8.17
N PHE A 59 1.47 8.16 -8.04
CA PHE A 59 0.59 8.66 -9.09
C PHE A 59 0.94 10.11 -9.45
N LEU A 60 1.09 11.00 -8.47
CA LEU A 60 1.47 12.40 -8.73
C LEU A 60 2.84 12.51 -9.40
N ILE A 61 3.82 11.74 -8.95
CA ILE A 61 5.17 11.72 -9.53
C ILE A 61 5.13 11.19 -10.97
N LEU A 62 4.57 10.00 -11.18
CA LEU A 62 4.57 9.34 -12.49
C LEU A 62 3.64 10.03 -13.49
N ASN A 63 2.51 10.56 -13.06
CA ASN A 63 1.60 11.31 -13.91
C ASN A 63 2.24 12.62 -14.41
N ARG A 64 3.21 13.18 -13.68
CA ARG A 64 4.01 14.33 -14.15
C ARG A 64 4.84 13.97 -15.39
N PHE A 65 5.34 12.75 -15.48
CA PHE A 65 6.13 12.26 -16.62
C PHE A 65 5.28 11.67 -17.75
N ARG A 66 3.96 11.53 -17.54
CA ARG A 66 3.01 10.98 -18.53
C ARG A 66 2.40 12.04 -19.45
N ARG A 67 2.84 13.30 -19.32
CA ARG A 67 2.44 14.41 -20.19
C ARG A 67 3.26 14.43 -21.47
#